data_AF-A0A4R3TGJ8-F1
#
_entry.id   AF-A0A4R3TGJ8-F1
#
_cell.length_a   1.000
_cell.length_b   1.000
_cell.length_c   1.000
_cell.angle_alpha   90.00
_cell.angle_beta   90.00
_cell.angle_gamma   90.00
#
_symmetry.space_group_name_H-M   'P 1'
#
loop_
_entity.id
_entity.type
_entity.pdbx_description
1 polymer ?
#
loop_
_entity_poly.entity_id
_entity_poly.type
_entity_poly.pdbx_seq_one_letter_code
_entity_poly.pdbx_strand_id
1 'polypeptide(L)' 'MARFRCRACGQEGEFVYDPKRHECPRCDSPDVQFALGMDEMPEELIDRIVQALSHAEPLDDHPTDED' A
#
# COMPACT_ATOMS: atom_id res chain seq x y z
N MET A 1 -14.07 -2.35 -5.80
CA MET A 1 -14.14 -1.64 -4.51
C MET A 1 -12.92 -2.04 -3.72
N ALA A 2 -12.26 -1.09 -3.05
CA ALA A 2 -11.06 -1.37 -2.28
C ALA A 2 -11.38 -2.19 -1.03
N ARG A 3 -10.46 -3.06 -0.61
CA ARG A 3 -10.55 -3.73 0.68
C ARG A 3 -9.63 -3.03 1.68
N PHE A 4 -10.04 -2.96 2.94
CA PHE A 4 -9.19 -2.48 4.01
C PHE A 4 -9.07 -3.51 5.12
N ARG A 5 -7.93 -3.48 5.82
CA ARG A 5 -7.69 -4.23 7.04
C ARG A 5 -6.96 -3.35 8.04
N CYS A 6 -7.61 -3.04 9.14
CA CYS A 6 -7.01 -2.29 10.24
C CYS A 6 -6.33 -3.26 11.21
N ARG A 7 -5.05 -3.05 11.50
CA ARG A 7 -4.33 -3.85 12.50
C ARG A 7 -4.63 -3.39 13.93
N ALA A 8 -4.97 -2.12 14.12
CA ALA A 8 -5.27 -1.57 15.43
C ALA A 8 -6.59 -2.08 16.02
N CYS A 9 -7.67 -2.11 15.23
CA CYS A 9 -8.98 -2.60 15.69
C CYS A 9 -9.36 -3.99 15.15
N GLY A 10 -8.56 -4.55 14.25
CA GLY A 10 -8.82 -5.87 13.64
C GLY A 10 -9.94 -5.88 12.60
N GLN A 11 -10.53 -4.72 12.26
CA GLN A 11 -11.62 -4.64 11.31
C GLN A 11 -11.14 -4.83 9.87
N GLU A 12 -11.87 -5.64 9.12
CA GLU A 12 -11.76 -5.78 7.67
C GLU A 12 -13.09 -5.46 6.97
N GLY A 13 -13.01 -5.07 5.70
CA GLY A 13 -14.19 -4.79 4.89
C GLY A 13 -13.88 -4.14 3.54
N GLU A 14 -14.93 -3.81 2.81
CA GLU A 14 -14.84 -3.05 1.56
C GLU A 14 -15.05 -1.56 1.85
N PHE A 15 -14.29 -0.70 1.18
CA PHE A 15 -14.43 0.75 1.28
C PHE A 15 -14.12 1.43 -0.05
N VAL A 16 -14.56 2.67 -0.20
CA VAL A 16 -14.20 3.52 -1.34
C VAL A 16 -12.91 4.25 -1.00
N TYR A 17 -11.87 4.00 -1.78
CA TYR A 17 -10.56 4.60 -1.56
C TYR A 17 -10.61 6.13 -1.69
N ASP A 18 -10.22 6.81 -0.60
CA ASP A 18 -10.04 8.26 -0.59
C ASP A 18 -8.54 8.56 -0.41
N PRO A 19 -7.86 9.15 -1.42
CA PRO A 19 -6.43 9.44 -1.35
C PRO A 19 -6.07 10.52 -0.32
N LYS A 20 -7.04 11.18 0.31
CA LYS A 20 -6.81 12.13 1.40
C LYS A 20 -6.95 11.47 2.76
N ARG A 21 -7.57 10.28 2.85
CA ARG A 21 -7.89 9.63 4.13
C ARG A 21 -7.23 8.25 4.20
N HIS A 22 -6.04 8.25 4.79
CA HIS A 22 -5.23 7.04 5.00
C HIS A 22 -5.42 6.42 6.39
N GLU A 23 -6.57 6.64 7.02
CA GLU A 23 -6.88 6.20 8.38
C GLU A 23 -8.05 5.22 8.38
N CYS A 24 -8.10 4.33 9.39
CA CYS A 24 -9.20 3.39 9.53
C CYS A 24 -10.52 4.14 9.78
N PRO A 25 -11.59 3.91 8.99
CA PRO A 25 -12.85 4.64 9.14
C PRO A 25 -13.62 4.31 10.44
N ARG A 26 -13.13 3.36 11.25
CA ARG A 26 -13.75 2.94 12.51
C ARG A 26 -13.08 3.50 13.76
N CYS A 27 -11.76 3.62 13.74
CA CYS A 27 -10.97 3.97 14.92
C CYS A 27 -9.95 5.09 14.63
N ASP A 28 -9.95 5.62 13.41
CA ASP A 28 -9.06 6.66 12.91
C ASP A 28 -7.56 6.33 13.09
N SER A 29 -7.25 5.05 13.26
CA SER A 29 -5.86 4.59 13.35
C SER A 29 -5.19 4.65 11.98
N PRO A 30 -3.94 5.15 11.89
CA PRO A 30 -3.13 5.08 10.67
C PRO A 30 -2.60 3.66 10.39
N ASP A 31 -2.75 2.71 11.31
CA ASP A 31 -2.30 1.32 11.15
C ASP A 31 -3.34 0.50 10.37
N VAL A 32 -3.57 0.92 9.13
CA VAL A 32 -4.52 0.33 8.19
C VAL A 32 -3.85 0.01 6.86
N GLN A 33 -4.12 -1.19 6.35
CA GLN A 33 -3.69 -1.61 5.02
C GLN A 33 -4.88 -1.52 4.05
N PHE A 34 -4.66 -0.88 2.90
CA PHE A 34 -5.62 -0.82 1.82
C PHE A 34 -5.15 -1.70 0.65
N ALA A 35 -6.00 -2.62 0.23
CA ALA A 35 -5.82 -3.45 -0.95
C ALA A 35 -6.67 -2.86 -2.09
N LEU A 36 -6.00 -2.21 -3.03
CA LEU A 36 -6.58 -1.63 -4.23
C LEU A 36 -6.36 -2.57 -5.41
N GLY A 37 -7.42 -2.83 -6.20
CA GLY A 37 -7.23 -3.41 -7.53
C GLY A 37 -6.52 -2.40 -8.44
N MET A 38 -5.71 -2.87 -9.39
CA MET A 38 -4.97 -1.98 -10.30
C MET A 38 -5.88 -1.04 -11.11
N ASP A 39 -7.10 -1.47 -11.42
CA ASP A 39 -8.13 -0.67 -12.11
C ASP A 39 -8.68 0.47 -11.24
N GLU A 40 -8.58 0.35 -9.92
CA GLU A 40 -9.10 1.32 -8.94
C GLU A 40 -8.00 2.22 -8.37
N MET A 41 -6.75 2.05 -8.83
CA MET A 41 -5.64 2.90 -8.42
C MET A 41 -5.68 4.23 -9.20
N PRO A 42 -5.67 5.39 -8.52
CA PRO A 42 -5.55 6.66 -9.22
C PRO A 42 -4.20 6.77 -9.93
N GLU A 43 -4.19 7.33 -11.14
CA GLU A 43 -2.97 7.47 -11.96
C GLU A 43 -1.84 8.20 -11.22
N GLU A 44 -2.18 9.19 -10.40
CA GLU A 44 -1.21 9.91 -9.54
C GLU A 44 -0.51 8.99 -8.52
N LEU A 45 -1.21 7.98 -8.01
CA LEU A 45 -0.62 6.99 -7.10
C LEU A 45 0.28 6.02 -7.87
N ILE A 46 -0.13 5.63 -9.08
CA ILE A 46 0.70 4.81 -9.97
C ILE A 46 2.01 5.53 -10.29
N ASP A 47 1.94 6.81 -10.69
CA ASP A 47 3.12 7.61 -11.03
C ASP A 47 4.08 7.75 -9.85
N ARG A 48 3.55 7.99 -8.64
CA ARG A 48 4.35 8.02 -7.41
C ARG A 48 5.01 6.69 -7.07
N ILE A 49 4.32 5.57 -7.26
CA ILE A 49 4.90 4.24 -7.03
C ILE A 49 5.99 3.97 -8.06
N VAL A 50 5.76 4.27 -9.34
CA VAL A 50 6.77 4.13 -10.40
C VAL A 50 8.00 4.98 -10.10
N GLN A 51 7.81 6.23 -9.67
CA GLN A 51 8.90 7.10 -9.26
C GLN A 51 9.67 6.52 -8.07
N ALA A 52 8.98 6.08 -7.02
CA ALA A 52 9.62 5.48 -5.84
C ALA A 52 10.41 4.20 -6.19
N LEU A 53 9.86 3.34 -7.05
CA LEU A 53 10.54 2.13 -7.53
C LEU A 53 11.74 2.47 -8.43
N SER A 54 11.65 3.52 -9.24
CA SER A 54 12.76 3.97 -10.09
C SER A 54 13.93 4.53 -9.26
N HIS A 55 13.63 5.04 -8.06
CA HIS A 55 14.63 5.52 -7.11
C HIS A 55 15.09 4.45 -6.11
N ALA A 56 14.44 3.29 -6.07
CA ALA A 56 14.88 2.20 -5.21
C ALA A 56 16.22 1.67 -5.75
N GLU A 57 17.22 1.57 -4.87
CA GLU A 57 18.46 0.90 -5.23
C GLU A 57 18.12 -0.55 -5.62
N PRO A 58 18.69 -1.07 -6.72
CA PRO A 58 18.50 -2.46 -7.08
C PRO A 58 18.90 -3.32 -5.88
N LEU A 59 18.05 -4.29 -5.52
CA LEU A 59 18.40 -5.29 -4.52
C LEU A 59 19.73 -5.90 -4.98
N ASP A 60 20.79 -5.66 -4.22
CA ASP A 60 22.11 -6.25 -4.44
C ASP A 60 21.95 -7.77 -4.43
N ASP A 61 21.81 -8.34 -5.61
CA ASP A 61 21.84 -9.78 -5.89
C ASP A 61 23.31 -10.21 -5.77
N HIS A 62 23.87 -10.09 -4.55
CA HIS A 62 25.15 -10.68 -4.24
C HIS A 62 24.90 -12.18 -4.06
N PRO A 63 25.32 -13.05 -5.00
CA PRO A 63 25.40 -14.46 -4.70
C PRO A 63 26.33 -14.59 -3.49
N THR A 64 25.83 -15.20 -2.42
CA THR A 64 26.71 -15.67 -1.36
C THR A 64 27.48 -16.84 -1.95
N ASP A 65 28.63 -16.57 -2.56
CA ASP A 65 29.64 -17.60 -2.85
C ASP A 65 30.15 -18.13 -1.51
N GLU A 66 29.53 -19.20 -1.02
CA GLU A 66 30.11 -20.12 -0.05
C GLU A 66 30.94 -21.18 -0.81
N ASP A 67 32.27 -21.02 -0.86
CA ASP A 67 33.25 -22.12 -0.90
C ASP A 67 34.59 -21.72 -0.25
#